data_AF-A0A080ZP23-F1
#
_entry.id   AF-A0A080ZP23-F1
#
_cell.length_a   1.000
_cell.length_b   1.000
_cell.length_c   1.000
_cell.angle_alpha   90.00
_cell.angle_beta   90.00
_cell.angle_gamma   90.00
#
_symmetry.space_group_name_H-M   'P 1'
#
loop_
_entity.id
_entity.type
_entity.pdbx_description
1 polymer ?
#
loop_
_entity_poly.entity_id
_entity_poly.type
_entity_poly.pdbx_seq_one_letter_code
_entity_poly.pdbx_strand_id
1 'polypeptide(L)'
;MGIPLVGCASHRLNLAVRTLLEPHEADLEQVQSLIKRLRTLTQAAKLRLKTSLRPKLRQETRWGSTYAMLARYFDLREFISADDEDLARLMPSPAANRRLKALLL
;
A
#
# COMPACT_ATOMS: atom_id res chain seq x y z
N MET A 1 24.17 -24.86 -29.66
CA MET A 1 24.14 -24.67 -28.19
C MET A 1 23.07 -23.63 -27.86
N GLY A 2 21.83 -24.06 -27.64
CA GLY A 2 20.69 -23.17 -27.35
C GLY A 2 19.98 -23.64 -26.10
N ILE A 3 20.50 -23.28 -24.94
CA ILE A 3 19.80 -23.53 -23.67
C ILE A 3 18.73 -22.43 -23.57
N PRO A 4 17.43 -22.77 -23.45
CA PRO A 4 16.41 -21.77 -23.24
C PRO A 4 16.72 -21.02 -21.94
N LEU A 5 16.77 -19.69 -21.99
CA LEU A 5 16.89 -18.87 -20.80
C LEU A 5 15.60 -19.03 -19.99
N VAL A 6 15.60 -19.95 -19.05
CA VAL A 6 14.53 -20.09 -18.06
C VAL A 6 14.61 -18.86 -17.17
N GLY A 7 13.67 -17.92 -17.33
CA GLY A 7 13.63 -16.70 -16.53
C GLY A 7 13.70 -17.01 -15.02
N CYS A 8 14.25 -16.09 -14.23
CA CYS A 8 14.33 -16.26 -12.79
C CYS A 8 12.94 -16.51 -12.17
N ALA A 9 12.81 -17.49 -11.27
CA ALA A 9 11.54 -17.77 -10.59
C ALA A 9 10.97 -16.53 -9.89
N SER A 10 11.83 -15.72 -9.28
CA SER A 10 11.46 -14.44 -8.67
C SER A 10 10.92 -13.43 -9.70
N HIS A 11 11.44 -13.44 -10.92
CA HIS A 11 10.95 -12.58 -11.99
C HIS A 11 9.56 -13.01 -12.46
N ARG A 12 9.32 -14.32 -12.66
CA ARG A 12 7.99 -14.86 -12.98
C ARG A 12 6.97 -14.54 -11.89
N LEU A 13 7.35 -14.69 -10.62
CA LEU A 13 6.51 -14.32 -9.50
C LEU A 13 6.16 -12.83 -9.52
N ASN A 14 7.14 -11.96 -9.74
CA ASN A 14 6.91 -10.52 -9.81
C ASN A 14 5.98 -10.13 -10.98
N LEU A 15 6.07 -10.81 -12.13
CA LEU A 15 5.13 -10.63 -13.24
C LEU A 15 3.71 -11.06 -12.84
N ALA A 16 3.55 -12.25 -12.24
CA ALA A 16 2.24 -12.73 -11.79
C ALA A 16 1.60 -11.80 -10.76
N VAL A 17 2.39 -11.31 -9.78
CA VAL A 17 1.92 -10.35 -8.78
C VAL A 17 1.49 -9.03 -9.45
N ARG A 18 2.23 -8.54 -10.46
CA ARG A 18 1.81 -7.33 -11.20
C ARG A 18 0.47 -7.52 -11.90
N THR A 19 0.28 -8.64 -12.60
CA THR A 19 -1.00 -8.96 -13.25
C THR A 19 -2.15 -9.08 -12.24
N LEU A 20 -1.89 -9.64 -11.05
CA LEU A 20 -2.88 -9.71 -9.98
C LEU A 20 -3.27 -8.33 -9.43
N LEU A 21 -2.32 -7.40 -9.33
CA LEU A 21 -2.52 -6.08 -8.74
C LEU A 21 -3.11 -5.06 -9.73
N GLU A 22 -2.96 -5.28 -11.04
CA GLU A 22 -3.41 -4.38 -12.11
C GLU A 22 -4.88 -3.91 -11.95
N PRO A 23 -5.87 -4.77 -11.64
CA PRO A 23 -7.26 -4.34 -11.42
C PRO A 23 -7.45 -3.43 -10.19
N HIS A 24 -6.48 -3.37 -9.29
CA HIS A 24 -6.53 -2.65 -8.02
C HIS A 24 -5.65 -1.40 -8.01
N GLU A 25 -4.95 -1.07 -9.10
CA GLU A 25 -3.96 0.02 -9.11
C GLU A 25 -4.54 1.36 -8.69
N ALA A 26 -5.77 1.71 -9.10
CA ALA A 26 -6.41 2.95 -8.67
C ALA A 26 -6.63 3.00 -7.14
N ASP A 27 -7.09 1.90 -6.54
CA ASP A 27 -7.28 1.78 -5.08
C ASP A 27 -5.89 1.82 -4.37
N LEU A 28 -4.87 1.21 -4.96
CA LEU A 28 -3.49 1.20 -4.43
C LEU A 28 -2.82 2.58 -4.49
N GLU A 29 -3.02 3.33 -5.57
CA GLU A 29 -2.53 4.71 -5.71
C GLU A 29 -3.20 5.64 -4.70
N GLN A 30 -4.49 5.44 -4.42
CA GLN A 30 -5.19 6.18 -3.39
C GLN A 30 -4.57 5.92 -2.00
N VAL A 31 -4.33 4.65 -1.65
CA VAL A 31 -3.61 4.30 -0.42
C VAL A 31 -2.21 4.90 -0.42
N GLN A 32 -1.48 4.85 -1.53
CA GLN A 32 -0.14 5.43 -1.60
C GLN A 32 -0.15 6.94 -1.36
N SER A 33 -1.14 7.65 -1.89
CA SER A 33 -1.32 9.09 -1.69
C SER A 33 -1.60 9.43 -0.23
N LEU A 34 -2.47 8.65 0.43
CA LEU A 34 -2.70 8.75 1.87
C LEU A 34 -1.41 8.50 2.68
N ILE A 35 -0.67 7.42 2.36
CA ILE A 35 0.59 7.10 3.03
C ILE A 35 1.63 8.22 2.84
N LYS A 36 1.71 8.82 1.64
CA LYS A 36 2.56 10.00 1.39
C LYS A 36 2.17 11.16 2.32
N ARG A 37 0.86 11.43 2.46
CA ARG A 37 0.36 12.49 3.35
C ARG A 37 0.68 12.22 4.82
N LEU A 38 0.52 10.98 5.29
CA LEU A 38 0.86 10.56 6.65
C LEU A 38 2.37 10.65 6.97
N ARG A 39 3.24 10.68 5.96
CA ARG A 39 4.69 10.87 6.12
C ARG A 39 5.13 12.33 6.23
N THR A 40 4.25 13.28 5.90
CA THR A 40 4.56 14.71 6.06
C THR A 40 4.81 15.04 7.53
N LEU A 41 5.68 16.02 7.81
CA LEU A 41 6.13 16.31 9.18
C LEU A 41 4.98 16.53 10.16
N THR A 42 3.99 17.33 9.78
CA THR A 42 2.82 17.64 10.60
C THR A 42 1.97 16.40 10.87
N GLN A 43 1.68 15.60 9.85
CA GLN A 43 0.83 14.41 10.01
C GLN A 43 1.55 13.27 10.72
N ALA A 44 2.85 13.12 10.47
CA ALA A 44 3.69 12.18 11.19
C ALA A 44 3.79 12.54 12.68
N ALA A 45 3.87 13.83 13.03
CA ALA A 45 3.85 14.28 14.42
C ALA A 45 2.51 13.92 15.10
N LYS A 46 1.38 14.24 14.46
CA LYS A 46 0.04 13.86 14.95
C LYS A 46 -0.10 12.35 15.13
N LEU A 47 0.36 11.57 14.16
CA LEU A 47 0.26 10.11 14.18
C LEU A 47 1.09 9.49 15.33
N ARG A 48 2.27 10.04 15.61
CA ARG A 48 3.15 9.59 16.71
C ARG A 48 2.54 9.78 18.10
N LEU A 49 1.59 10.71 18.25
CA LEU A 49 0.85 10.87 19.50
C LEU A 49 -0.15 9.72 19.74
N LYS A 50 -0.56 9.03 18.68
CA LYS A 50 -1.55 7.94 18.74
C LYS A 50 -0.93 6.55 18.64
N THR A 51 0.18 6.40 17.92
CA THR A 51 0.82 5.08 17.71
C THR A 51 2.32 5.21 17.40
N SER A 52 3.09 4.16 17.73
CA SER A 52 4.52 4.05 17.36
C SER A 52 4.74 3.59 15.92
N LEU A 53 3.69 3.13 15.25
CA LEU A 53 3.74 2.61 13.89
C LEU A 53 4.08 3.70 12.87
N ARG A 54 4.84 3.32 11.82
CA ARG A 54 5.28 4.24 10.76
C ARG A 54 4.70 3.87 9.40
N PRO A 55 4.23 4.83 8.60
CA PRO A 55 3.75 4.56 7.24
C PRO A 55 4.87 3.97 6.37
N LYS A 56 4.51 3.01 5.50
CA LYS A 56 5.42 2.35 4.56
C LYS A 56 4.98 2.63 3.12
N LEU A 57 5.87 3.16 2.28
CA LEU A 57 5.58 3.38 0.86
C LEU A 57 5.82 2.11 0.03
N ARG A 58 4.97 1.91 -0.99
CA ARG A 58 5.26 0.99 -2.09
C ARG A 58 6.46 1.49 -2.90
N GLN A 59 7.26 0.56 -3.40
CA GLN A 59 8.40 0.77 -4.29
C GLN A 59 8.28 -0.19 -5.48
N GLU A 60 8.22 0.35 -6.69
CA GLU A 60 7.98 -0.44 -7.91
C GLU A 60 9.05 -1.51 -8.18
N THR A 61 10.27 -1.29 -7.69
CA THR A 61 11.40 -2.19 -7.84
C THR A 61 11.45 -3.29 -6.78
N ARG A 62 10.59 -3.25 -5.76
CA ARG A 62 10.55 -4.22 -4.66
C ARG A 62 9.22 -4.97 -4.63
N TRP A 63 9.26 -6.23 -5.04
CA TRP A 63 8.12 -7.16 -5.15
C TRP A 63 7.16 -7.16 -3.95
N GLY A 64 7.66 -7.16 -2.71
CA GLY A 64 6.83 -7.21 -1.49
C GLY A 64 6.36 -5.85 -0.94
N SER A 65 6.70 -4.74 -1.60
CA SER A 65 6.45 -3.40 -1.03
C SER A 65 4.97 -3.02 -1.02
N THR A 66 4.20 -3.44 -2.03
CA THR A 66 2.75 -3.20 -2.08
C THR A 66 2.04 -3.90 -0.92
N TYR A 67 2.36 -5.17 -0.68
CA TYR A 67 1.87 -5.92 0.48
C TYR A 67 2.24 -5.23 1.79
N ALA A 68 3.51 -4.85 1.96
CA ALA A 68 3.96 -4.17 3.18
C ALA A 68 3.30 -2.81 3.41
N MET A 69 2.99 -2.07 2.34
CA MET A 69 2.21 -0.83 2.41
C MET A 69 0.77 -1.09 2.82
N LEU A 70 0.09 -2.06 2.20
CA LEU A 70 -1.29 -2.40 2.50
C LEU A 70 -1.47 -2.91 3.93
N ALA A 71 -0.62 -3.84 4.37
CA ALA A 71 -0.65 -4.34 5.75
C ALA A 71 -0.47 -3.18 6.74
N ARG A 72 0.52 -2.30 6.49
CA ARG A 72 0.74 -1.12 7.33
C ARG A 72 -0.43 -0.13 7.27
N TYR A 73 -1.08 0.03 6.13
CA TYR A 73 -2.26 0.89 6.00
C TYR A 73 -3.39 0.41 6.91
N PHE A 74 -3.70 -0.89 6.90
CA PHE A 74 -4.75 -1.44 7.76
C PHE A 74 -4.41 -1.33 9.25
N ASP A 75 -3.15 -1.53 9.63
CA ASP A 75 -2.70 -1.30 11.02
C ASP A 75 -2.83 0.17 11.44
N LEU A 76 -2.62 1.11 10.50
CA LEU A 76 -2.67 2.55 10.79
C LEU A 76 -4.09 3.12 10.76
N ARG A 77 -5.02 2.43 10.08
CA ARG A 77 -6.33 2.96 9.70
C ARG A 77 -7.15 3.47 10.89
N GLU A 78 -7.07 2.80 12.04
CA GLU A 78 -7.80 3.20 13.26
C GLU A 78 -7.24 4.47 13.91
N PHE A 79 -5.98 4.81 13.65
CA PHE A 79 -5.32 5.98 14.23
C PHE A 79 -5.48 7.25 13.37
N ILE A 80 -5.93 7.10 12.11
CA ILE A 80 -6.17 8.22 11.20
C ILE A 80 -7.40 8.99 11.70
N SER A 81 -7.24 10.29 11.95
CA SER A 81 -8.35 11.13 12.41
C SER A 81 -9.42 11.27 11.34
N ALA A 82 -10.68 11.00 11.70
CA ALA A 82 -11.83 11.26 10.83
C ALA A 82 -12.08 12.77 10.62
N ASP A 83 -11.67 13.61 11.58
CA ASP A 83 -11.88 15.06 11.54
C ASP A 83 -10.86 15.81 10.66
N ASP A 84 -9.80 15.14 10.18
CA ASP A 84 -8.84 15.76 9.28
C ASP A 84 -9.38 15.65 7.85
N GLU A 85 -10.04 16.70 7.36
CA GLU A 85 -10.67 16.72 6.03
C GLU A 85 -9.70 16.33 4.90
N ASP A 86 -8.44 16.73 4.99
CA ASP A 86 -7.43 16.41 3.98
C ASP A 86 -7.15 14.90 3.95
N LEU A 87 -7.09 14.25 5.12
CA LEU A 87 -6.94 12.81 5.21
C LEU A 87 -8.23 12.09 4.79
N ALA A 88 -9.39 12.59 5.19
CA ALA A 88 -10.69 12.02 4.84
C ALA A 88 -10.90 11.95 3.31
N ARG A 89 -10.49 12.99 2.57
CA ARG A 89 -10.52 13.01 1.09
C ARG A 89 -9.62 11.95 0.45
N LEU A 90 -8.56 11.53 1.14
CA LEU A 90 -7.62 10.52 0.67
C LEU A 90 -7.99 9.10 1.15
N MET A 91 -8.99 8.94 2.00
CA MET A 91 -9.40 7.64 2.51
C MET A 91 -10.06 6.81 1.40
N PRO A 92 -9.59 5.57 1.15
CA PRO A 92 -10.30 4.65 0.27
C PRO A 92 -11.71 4.36 0.77
N SER A 93 -12.65 4.21 -0.17
CA SER A 93 -14.03 3.88 0.14
C SER A 93 -14.16 2.54 0.90
N PRO A 94 -15.27 2.28 1.60
CA PRO A 94 -15.49 0.98 2.23
C PRO A 94 -15.42 -0.20 1.25
N ALA A 95 -15.87 -0.01 0.01
CA ALA A 95 -15.78 -1.03 -1.04
C ALA A 95 -14.33 -1.27 -1.48
N ALA A 96 -13.55 -0.20 -1.69
CA ALA A 96 -12.12 -0.30 -2.00
C ALA A 96 -11.35 -1.00 -0.88
N ASN A 97 -11.63 -0.67 0.38
CA ASN A 97 -11.02 -1.33 1.53
C ASN A 97 -11.30 -2.83 1.57
N ARG A 98 -12.52 -3.28 1.23
CA ARG A 98 -12.84 -4.71 1.14
C ARG A 98 -12.02 -5.41 0.04
N ARG A 99 -11.94 -4.81 -1.15
CA ARG A 99 -11.14 -5.34 -2.26
C ARG A 99 -9.66 -5.43 -1.89
N LEU A 100 -9.09 -4.36 -1.35
CA LEU A 100 -7.68 -4.30 -0.95
C LEU A 100 -7.36 -5.26 0.20
N LYS A 101 -8.27 -5.45 1.15
CA LYS A 101 -8.09 -6.41 2.25
C LYS A 101 -8.05 -7.85 1.75
N ALA A 102 -8.79 -8.17 0.69
CA ALA A 102 -8.77 -9.49 0.07
C ALA A 102 -7.40 -9.85 -0.53
N LEU A 103 -6.54 -8.86 -0.82
CA LEU A 103 -5.16 -9.07 -1.28
C LEU A 103 -4.19 -9.45 -0.15
N LEU A 104 -4.63 -9.42 1.11
CA LEU A 104 -3.83 -9.77 2.29
C LEU A 104 -4.20 -11.14 2.88
N LEU A 105 -5.10 -11.87 2.23
CA LEU A 105 -5.57 -13.20 2.65
C LEU A 105 -4.67 -14.32 2.14
#